data_AF-A0A218XM58-F1
#
_entry.id   AF-A0A218XM58-F1
#
_cell.length_a   1.000
_cell.length_b   1.000
_cell.length_c   1.000
_cell.angle_alpha   90.00
_cell.angle_beta   90.00
_cell.angle_gamma   90.00
#
_symmetry.space_group_name_H-M   'P 1'
#
loop_
_entity.id
_entity.type
_entity.pdbx_description
1 polymer ?
#
loop_
_entity_poly.entity_id
_entity_poly.type
_entity_poly.pdbx_seq_one_letter_code
_entity_poly.pdbx_strand_id
1 'polypeptide(L)'
;MRIHQRARSQSNPMTDISLKPAPVRPYVRSKTPRLRWTPALHRSFTHAVESLGGEERATPKMVLQIMGVTGLTISHVKSHLQVL
;
A
#
# COMPACT_ATOMS: atom_id res chain seq x y z
N MET A 1 -4.15 -18.73 -76.64
CA MET A 1 -5.44 -18.02 -76.58
C MET A 1 -5.33 -16.88 -75.57
N ARG A 2 -5.86 -15.71 -75.91
CA ARG A 2 -5.64 -14.37 -75.33
C ARG A 2 -6.59 -14.05 -74.16
N ILE A 3 -6.01 -13.54 -73.06
CA ILE A 3 -6.36 -12.38 -72.19
C ILE A 3 -7.80 -11.90 -71.93
N HIS A 4 -7.92 -11.34 -70.69
CA HIS A 4 -8.84 -10.34 -70.11
C HIS A 4 -9.92 -10.91 -69.15
N GLN A 5 -10.25 -10.37 -67.96
CA GLN A 5 -9.85 -9.15 -67.24
C GLN A 5 -10.40 -9.18 -65.79
N ARG A 6 -9.69 -8.47 -64.88
CA ARG A 6 -10.20 -7.57 -63.80
C ARG A 6 -11.02 -8.14 -62.61
N ALA A 7 -10.50 -7.96 -61.39
CA ALA A 7 -11.04 -7.01 -60.38
C ALA A 7 -10.20 -6.99 -59.09
N ARG A 8 -10.02 -5.78 -58.57
CA ARG A 8 -9.28 -5.42 -57.35
C ARG A 8 -10.30 -5.26 -56.20
N SER A 9 -9.82 -5.47 -54.97
CA SER A 9 -10.38 -5.01 -53.67
C SER A 9 -11.08 -6.09 -52.86
N GLN A 10 -10.50 -6.43 -51.71
CA GLN A 10 -11.10 -6.14 -50.41
C GLN A 10 -10.02 -6.26 -49.32
N SER A 11 -9.75 -5.13 -48.67
CA SER A 11 -8.95 -5.00 -47.47
C SER A 11 -9.56 -5.83 -46.34
N ASN A 12 -8.78 -6.71 -45.72
CA ASN A 12 -9.17 -7.33 -44.47
C ASN A 12 -9.05 -6.25 -43.37
N PRO A 13 -10.16 -5.81 -42.72
CA PRO A 13 -10.04 -4.85 -41.63
C PRO A 13 -9.28 -5.51 -40.48
N MET A 14 -8.23 -4.82 -40.05
CA MET A 14 -7.48 -5.09 -38.83
C MET A 14 -8.48 -5.35 -37.71
N THR A 15 -8.42 -6.54 -37.10
CA THR A 15 -9.25 -6.88 -35.95
C THR A 15 -9.07 -5.81 -34.91
N ASP A 16 -10.12 -5.02 -34.68
CA ASP A 16 -10.25 -4.10 -33.56
C ASP A 16 -9.98 -4.92 -32.30
N ILE A 17 -8.77 -4.77 -31.76
CA ILE A 17 -8.44 -5.27 -30.44
C ILE A 17 -9.25 -4.35 -29.54
N SER A 18 -10.50 -4.74 -29.29
CA SER A 18 -11.36 -4.16 -28.28
C SER A 18 -10.67 -4.43 -26.94
N LEU A 19 -9.67 -3.61 -26.64
CA LEU A 19 -9.03 -3.47 -25.33
C LEU A 19 -10.13 -2.91 -24.44
N LYS A 20 -11.01 -3.80 -23.96
CA LYS A 20 -11.92 -3.47 -22.88
C LYS A 20 -11.01 -2.94 -21.77
N PRO A 21 -11.12 -1.65 -21.38
CA PRO A 21 -10.27 -1.13 -20.34
C PRO A 21 -10.55 -1.98 -19.11
N ALA A 22 -9.50 -2.66 -18.62
CA ALA A 22 -9.58 -3.46 -17.42
C ALA A 22 -10.24 -2.61 -16.32
N PRO A 23 -11.16 -3.17 -15.51
CA PRO A 23 -11.81 -2.40 -14.46
C PRO A 23 -10.74 -1.82 -13.55
N VAL A 24 -10.50 -0.51 -13.67
CA VAL A 24 -9.56 0.20 -12.82
C VAL A 24 -10.13 0.11 -11.42
N ARG A 25 -9.49 -0.70 -10.58
CA ARG A 25 -9.94 -0.92 -9.20
C ARG A 25 -9.95 0.44 -8.51
N PRO A 26 -11.13 0.96 -8.10
CA PRO A 26 -11.21 2.30 -7.56
C PRO A 26 -10.37 2.38 -6.30
N TYR A 27 -9.53 3.41 -6.21
CA TYR A 27 -8.74 3.69 -5.02
C TYR A 27 -9.69 4.13 -3.90
N VAL A 28 -10.02 3.20 -3.00
CA VAL A 28 -10.77 3.53 -1.79
C VAL A 28 -9.78 4.06 -0.76
N ARG A 29 -9.74 5.39 -0.61
CA ARG A 29 -8.96 6.04 0.46
C ARG A 29 -9.58 5.67 1.80
N SER A 30 -8.75 5.28 2.77
CA SER A 30 -9.22 5.04 4.14
C SER A 30 -9.73 6.36 4.74
N LYS A 31 -10.92 6.32 5.36
CA LYS A 31 -11.48 7.48 6.09
C LYS A 31 -10.77 7.70 7.43
N THR A 32 -9.97 6.74 7.88
CA THR A 32 -9.18 6.85 9.11
C THR A 32 -7.95 7.74 8.89
N PRO A 33 -7.78 8.80 9.71
CA PRO A 33 -6.58 9.62 9.65
C PRO A 33 -5.35 8.76 9.98
N ARG A 34 -4.26 8.97 9.23
CA ARG A 34 -2.99 8.29 9.49
C ARG A 34 -2.46 8.73 10.84
N LEU A 35 -1.98 7.78 11.64
CA LEU A 35 -1.34 8.09 12.91
C LEU A 35 -0.12 8.98 12.67
N ARG A 36 0.02 10.02 13.50
CA ARG A 36 1.19 10.91 13.51
C ARG A 36 1.97 10.68 14.79
N TRP A 37 3.27 10.42 14.65
CA TRP A 37 4.19 10.37 15.78
C TRP A 37 4.45 11.78 16.29
N THR A 38 3.64 12.20 17.26
CA THR A 38 3.87 13.47 17.96
C THR A 38 5.04 13.31 18.92
N PRO A 39 5.74 14.41 19.29
CA PRO A 39 6.84 14.34 20.25
C PRO A 39 6.41 13.74 21.60
N ALA A 40 5.17 13.99 22.04
CA ALA A 40 4.63 13.40 23.26
C ALA A 40 4.44 11.88 23.14
N LEU A 41 3.90 11.41 22.01
CA LEU A 41 3.74 9.98 21.73
C LEU A 41 5.10 9.27 21.63
N HIS A 42 6.07 9.92 20.97
CA HIS A 42 7.43 9.39 20.86
C HIS A 42 8.12 9.27 22.23
N ARG A 43 7.98 10.26 23.11
CA ARG A 43 8.52 10.15 24.49
C ARG A 43 7.95 8.97 25.26
N SER A 44 6.64 8.72 25.15
CA SER A 44 6.00 7.56 25.76
C SER A 44 6.53 6.25 25.16
N PHE A 45 6.76 6.21 23.84
CA PHE A 45 7.39 5.08 23.17
C PHE A 45 8.83 4.83 23.66
N THR A 46 9.68 5.86 23.71
CA THR A 46 11.07 5.73 24.17
C THR A 46 11.12 5.20 25.60
N HIS A 47 10.28 5.74 26.48
CA HIS A 47 10.17 5.26 27.86
C HIS A 47 9.73 3.78 27.94
N ALA A 48 8.78 3.36 27.09
CA ALA A 48 8.35 1.97 27.02
C ALA A 48 9.47 1.04 26.50
N VAL A 49 10.26 1.47 25.53
CA VAL A 49 11.42 0.72 25.00
C VAL A 49 12.54 0.62 26.04
N GLU A 50 12.86 1.72 26.72
CA GLU A 50 13.82 1.75 27.83
C GLU A 50 13.41 0.80 28.96
N SER A 51 12.11 0.81 29.31
CA SER A 51 11.55 -0.09 30.33
C SER A 51 11.66 -1.57 29.97
N LEU A 52 11.73 -1.91 28.68
CA LEU A 52 11.92 -3.28 28.19
C LEU A 52 13.41 -3.67 28.07
N GLY A 53 14.33 -2.74 28.36
CA GLY A 53 15.77 -2.97 28.29
C GLY A 53 16.38 -2.69 26.92
N GLY A 54 15.76 -1.79 26.14
CA GLY A 54 16.26 -1.34 24.83
C GLY A 54 15.55 -1.97 23.64
N GLU A 55 15.91 -1.51 22.44
CA GLU A 55 15.25 -1.86 21.18
C GLU A 55 15.30 -3.36 20.87
N GLU A 56 16.43 -4.02 21.13
CA GLU A 56 16.63 -5.46 20.93
C GLU A 56 15.62 -6.34 21.69
N ARG A 57 15.14 -5.87 22.84
CA ARG A 57 14.18 -6.58 23.70
C ARG A 57 12.76 -6.05 23.57
N ALA A 58 12.58 -4.90 22.95
CA ALA A 58 11.30 -4.24 22.82
C ALA A 58 10.43 -4.92 21.75
N THR A 59 9.54 -5.81 22.17
CA THR A 59 8.55 -6.38 21.24
C THR A 59 7.44 -5.37 20.96
N PRO A 60 6.97 -5.21 19.71
CA PRO A 60 5.91 -4.26 19.36
C PRO A 60 4.63 -4.41 20.19
N LYS A 61 4.33 -5.65 20.61
CA LYS A 61 3.16 -5.97 21.43
C LYS A 61 3.31 -5.44 22.86
N MET A 62 4.49 -5.61 23.47
CA MET A 62 4.76 -5.11 24.83
C MET A 62 4.83 -3.59 24.87
N VAL A 63 5.48 -2.98 23.87
CA VAL A 63 5.54 -1.51 23.76
C VAL A 63 4.12 -0.92 23.66
N LEU A 64 3.25 -1.49 22.82
CA LEU A 64 1.85 -1.06 22.73
C LEU A 64 1.13 -1.16 24.08
N GLN A 65 1.35 -2.25 24.81
CA GLN A 65 0.70 -2.52 26.09
C GLN A 65 1.15 -1.55 27.19
N ILE A 66 2.44 -1.18 27.21
CA ILE A 66 2.98 -0.18 28.14
C ILE A 66 2.49 1.23 27.79
N MET A 67 2.43 1.58 26.50
CA MET A 67 1.98 2.90 26.07
C MET A 67 0.49 3.15 26.37
N GLY A 68 -0.36 2.13 26.30
CA GLY A 68 -1.78 2.23 26.67
C GLY A 68 -2.59 3.27 25.86
N VAL A 69 -2.10 3.69 24.70
CA VAL A 69 -2.70 4.77 23.90
C VAL A 69 -3.86 4.22 23.05
N THR A 70 -5.03 4.86 23.17
CA THR A 70 -6.21 4.52 22.37
C THR A 70 -5.99 4.87 20.89
N GLY A 71 -6.33 3.94 19.99
CA GLY A 71 -6.14 4.11 18.55
C GLY A 71 -4.70 3.83 18.05
N LEU A 72 -3.76 3.55 18.95
CA LEU A 72 -2.46 2.99 18.58
C LEU A 72 -2.61 1.48 18.34
N THR A 73 -1.88 0.94 17.37
CA THR A 73 -1.94 -0.47 16.99
C THR A 73 -0.53 -1.04 16.90
N ILE A 74 -0.41 -2.36 16.96
CA ILE A 74 0.87 -3.07 16.86
C ILE A 74 1.58 -2.72 15.55
N SER A 75 0.83 -2.53 14.46
CA SER A 75 1.37 -2.14 13.16
C SER A 75 2.07 -0.78 13.19
N HIS A 76 1.51 0.21 13.89
CA HIS A 76 2.14 1.53 14.05
C HIS A 76 3.45 1.43 14.83
N VAL A 77 3.46 0.66 15.92
CA VAL A 77 4.66 0.44 16.75
C VAL A 77 5.72 -0.33 15.96
N LYS A 78 5.33 -1.40 15.25
CA LYS A 78 6.24 -2.18 14.40
C LYS A 78 6.86 -1.33 13.30
N SER A 79 6.07 -0.51 12.60
CA SER A 79 6.62 0.39 11.58
C SER A 79 7.55 1.43 12.17
N HIS A 80 7.35 1.82 13.43
CA HIS A 80 8.23 2.78 14.12
C HIS A 80 9.54 2.13 14.55
N LEU A 81 9.52 0.90 15.06
CA LEU A 81 10.72 0.11 15.36
C LEU A 81 11.52 -0.25 14.10
N GLN A 82 10.88 -0.37 12.93
CA GLN A 82 11.58 -0.66 11.67
C GLN A 82 12.31 0.54 11.06
N VAL A 83 12.02 1.78 11.52
CA VAL A 83 12.64 3.02 11.00
C VAL A 83 13.64 3.63 11.97
N LEU A 84 13.76 3.08 13.19
CA LEU A 84 14.89 3.33 14.07
C LEU A 84 16.14 2.63 13.53
#